data_AF-A0AA42CU62-F1
#
_entry.id   AF-A0AA42CU62-F1
#
_cell.length_a   1.000
_cell.length_b   1.000
_cell.length_c   1.000
_cell.angle_alpha   90.00
_cell.angle_beta   90.00
_cell.angle_gamma   90.00
#
_symmetry.space_group_name_H-M   'P 1'
#
loop_
_entity.id
_entity.type
_entity.pdbx_description
1 polymer ?
#
loop_
_entity_poly.entity_id
_entity_poly.type
_entity_poly.pdbx_seq_one_letter_code
_entity_poly.pdbx_strand_id
1 'polypeptide(L)'
;MNEYYYLGNSTGMAKLHGTSCLICVDTQSLESLTYIQGYPVEPREISVMKRFLSPGSVFLDIGANFGLYSLVASEIIGSKGQVYAFEANPHTFKYLRRSAMANRLIWLPHYHWENLAVADRDGELEFAYDPELLGGGHIRNPGDTSDTQTIVKVAAVAIDNFLPRDVTPDFVKVDVEGHELSVLKGMEQTIRRSPGIRLLLEYYTNTSEITQYGRDVVSFVRGLGLSVCVVEGDGTLTIVPDGEIPTGNVYLLATRTPESDAKQSPSAMTVKPKELHYHTVFAESDNALLQPDGTLRYRRADHPNVAEPSLFFGPYVNLPAGSYTLKIHGNATGSADLSITTDFGHVIILSKMVSRWDEPISFTLREPAQAFEIVLRKRPDLESLDLDRMVIERAG
;
A
#
# COMPACT_ATOMS: atom_id res chain seq x y z
N MET A 1 -20.12 1.47 17.19
CA MET A 1 -20.80 0.25 16.70
C MET A 1 -20.18 -0.08 15.36
N ASN A 2 -19.79 -1.34 15.13
CA ASN A 2 -19.29 -1.74 13.82
C ASN A 2 -20.42 -1.61 12.79
N GLU A 3 -20.13 -1.03 11.63
CA GLU A 3 -21.11 -0.84 10.56
C GLU A 3 -21.15 -2.13 9.72
N TYR A 4 -22.22 -2.91 9.87
CA TYR A 4 -22.48 -4.12 9.11
C TYR A 4 -23.94 -4.15 8.63
N TYR A 5 -24.13 -4.54 7.37
CA TYR A 5 -25.41 -4.62 6.70
C TYR A 5 -25.54 -5.98 6.00
N TYR A 6 -26.55 -6.76 6.36
CA TYR A 6 -26.91 -7.95 5.59
C TYR A 6 -27.77 -7.55 4.40
N LEU A 7 -27.28 -7.81 3.18
CA LEU A 7 -27.91 -7.41 1.93
C LEU A 7 -28.80 -8.53 1.32
N GLY A 8 -28.92 -9.67 2.01
CA GLY A 8 -29.63 -10.86 1.52
C GLY A 8 -28.75 -11.74 0.61
N ASN A 9 -29.23 -12.94 0.27
CA ASN A 9 -28.54 -13.89 -0.61
C ASN A 9 -27.07 -14.12 -0.23
N SER A 10 -26.82 -14.39 1.05
CA SER A 10 -25.47 -14.63 1.59
C SER A 10 -24.49 -13.50 1.35
N THR A 11 -24.99 -12.27 1.16
CA THR A 11 -24.16 -11.10 0.89
C THR A 11 -24.19 -10.17 2.10
N GLY A 12 -23.03 -9.95 2.67
CA GLY A 12 -22.79 -8.95 3.71
C GLY A 12 -22.08 -7.74 3.15
N MET A 13 -22.26 -6.59 3.79
CA MET A 13 -21.44 -5.40 3.61
C MET A 13 -20.97 -4.95 4.98
N ALA A 14 -19.67 -4.83 5.17
CA ALA A 14 -19.07 -4.39 6.42
C ALA A 14 -18.15 -3.21 6.18
N LYS A 15 -18.03 -2.30 7.16
CA LYS A 15 -16.99 -1.28 7.14
C LYS A 15 -15.65 -1.92 7.50
N LEU A 16 -14.65 -1.67 6.67
CA LEU A 16 -13.28 -2.12 6.93
C LEU A 16 -12.69 -1.35 8.10
N HIS A 17 -12.09 -2.09 9.04
CA HIS A 17 -11.50 -1.53 10.25
C HIS A 17 -10.45 -0.46 9.93
N GLY A 18 -10.56 0.72 10.54
CA GLY A 18 -9.58 1.81 10.36
C GLY A 18 -9.61 2.47 8.98
N THR A 19 -10.70 2.33 8.23
CA THR A 19 -10.87 2.92 6.89
C THR A 19 -12.27 3.52 6.71
N SER A 20 -12.47 4.27 5.63
CA SER A 20 -13.78 4.66 5.14
C SER A 20 -14.41 3.61 4.21
N CYS A 21 -13.64 2.58 3.84
CA CYS A 21 -14.05 1.58 2.86
C CYS A 21 -15.11 0.61 3.36
N LEU A 22 -15.99 0.20 2.45
CA LEU A 22 -16.96 -0.87 2.63
C LEU A 22 -16.50 -2.14 1.89
N ILE A 23 -16.45 -3.28 2.58
CA ILE A 23 -16.14 -4.58 1.96
C ILE A 23 -17.40 -5.44 1.86
N CYS A 24 -17.63 -5.98 0.67
CA CYS A 24 -18.68 -6.94 0.42
C CYS A 24 -18.12 -8.36 0.63
N VAL A 25 -18.84 -9.18 1.40
CA VAL A 25 -18.38 -10.49 1.84
C VAL A 25 -19.44 -11.57 1.68
N ASP A 26 -19.02 -12.83 1.59
CA ASP A 26 -19.92 -13.99 1.63
C ASP A 26 -20.24 -14.38 3.07
N THR A 27 -21.46 -14.18 3.54
CA THR A 27 -21.82 -14.52 4.93
C THR A 27 -21.80 -16.02 5.23
N GLN A 28 -21.61 -16.88 4.23
CA GLN A 28 -21.42 -18.32 4.41
C GLN A 28 -19.95 -18.71 4.59
N SER A 29 -18.99 -17.85 4.23
CA SER A 29 -17.57 -18.11 4.44
C SER A 29 -17.15 -17.73 5.87
N LEU A 30 -16.35 -18.58 6.52
CA LEU A 30 -15.81 -18.29 7.85
C LEU A 30 -14.86 -17.09 7.87
N GLU A 31 -14.17 -16.81 6.77
CA GLU A 31 -13.32 -15.61 6.64
C GLU A 31 -14.09 -14.31 6.79
N SER A 32 -15.37 -14.31 6.40
CA SER A 32 -16.24 -13.14 6.50
C SER A 32 -16.47 -12.71 7.95
N LEU A 33 -16.30 -13.61 8.92
CA LEU A 33 -16.55 -13.32 10.34
C LEU A 33 -15.70 -12.16 10.84
N THR A 34 -14.42 -12.11 10.48
CA THR A 34 -13.50 -11.06 10.93
C THR A 34 -13.95 -9.68 10.43
N TYR A 35 -14.37 -9.59 9.17
CA TYR A 35 -14.91 -8.37 8.57
C TYR A 35 -16.25 -7.97 9.21
N ILE A 36 -17.17 -8.91 9.38
CA ILE A 36 -18.50 -8.68 9.99
C ILE A 36 -18.36 -8.19 11.44
N GLN A 37 -17.39 -8.72 12.18
CA GLN A 37 -17.10 -8.32 13.55
C GLN A 37 -16.32 -7.00 13.64
N GLY A 38 -15.75 -6.52 12.53
CA GLY A 38 -15.02 -5.25 12.46
C GLY A 38 -13.64 -5.32 13.09
N TYR A 39 -13.08 -6.52 13.16
CA TYR A 39 -11.72 -6.73 13.61
C TYR A 39 -10.73 -6.37 12.51
N PRO A 40 -9.52 -5.89 12.87
CA PRO A 40 -8.46 -5.73 11.90
C PRO A 40 -8.10 -7.08 11.27
N VAL A 41 -8.07 -7.14 9.95
CA VAL A 41 -7.58 -8.28 9.15
C VAL A 41 -6.19 -7.91 8.65
N GLU A 42 -5.21 -8.79 8.86
CA GLU A 42 -3.81 -8.62 8.42
C GLU A 42 -3.22 -7.20 8.70
N PRO A 43 -3.38 -6.67 9.93
CA PRO A 43 -2.99 -5.29 10.22
C PRO A 43 -1.49 -5.03 10.04
N ARG A 44 -0.66 -6.07 10.11
CA ARG A 44 0.80 -5.96 10.02
C ARG A 44 1.21 -5.76 8.56
N GLU A 45 0.69 -6.60 7.70
CA GLU A 45 0.94 -6.64 6.26
C GLU A 45 0.36 -5.38 5.60
N ILE A 46 -0.86 -4.99 5.97
CA ILE A 46 -1.46 -3.71 5.59
C ILE A 46 -0.58 -2.54 6.05
N SER A 47 -0.08 -2.56 7.28
CA SER A 47 0.82 -1.50 7.78
C SER A 47 2.10 -1.41 6.95
N VAL A 48 2.67 -2.52 6.50
CA VAL A 48 3.83 -2.54 5.60
C VAL A 48 3.46 -1.97 4.24
N MET A 49 2.40 -2.45 3.59
CA MET A 49 1.94 -1.93 2.29
C MET A 49 1.71 -0.41 2.34
N LYS A 50 0.99 0.07 3.37
CA LYS A 50 0.67 1.49 3.55
C LYS A 50 1.91 2.39 3.64
N ARG A 51 3.07 1.90 4.10
CA ARG A 51 4.32 2.69 4.18
C ARG A 51 4.90 3.03 2.81
N PHE A 52 4.61 2.23 1.81
CA PHE A 52 5.25 2.30 0.50
C PHE A 52 4.30 2.74 -0.61
N LEU A 53 3.01 2.90 -0.29
CA LEU A 53 2.03 3.48 -1.19
C LEU A 53 1.88 4.98 -0.95
N SER A 54 1.67 5.71 -2.03
CA SER A 54 1.41 7.16 -2.05
C SER A 54 0.38 7.51 -3.12
N PRO A 55 -0.25 8.70 -3.09
CA PRO A 55 -1.14 9.12 -4.16
C PRO A 55 -0.47 9.05 -5.53
N GLY A 56 -1.15 8.42 -6.50
CA GLY A 56 -0.61 8.19 -7.84
C GLY A 56 0.17 6.89 -8.02
N SER A 57 0.41 6.10 -6.95
CA SER A 57 1.13 4.82 -7.09
C SER A 57 0.37 3.81 -7.97
N VAL A 58 1.10 2.83 -8.48
CA VAL A 58 0.56 1.67 -9.18
C VAL A 58 0.64 0.46 -8.25
N PHE A 59 -0.52 -0.09 -7.88
CA PHE A 59 -0.64 -1.25 -7.00
C PHE A 59 -1.25 -2.45 -7.73
N LEU A 60 -0.61 -3.61 -7.59
CA LEU A 60 -1.13 -4.89 -8.07
C LEU A 60 -1.51 -5.76 -6.85
N ASP A 61 -2.73 -6.27 -6.84
CA ASP A 61 -3.26 -7.18 -5.82
C ASP A 61 -3.54 -8.53 -6.46
N ILE A 62 -2.61 -9.47 -6.33
CA ILE A 62 -2.69 -10.79 -6.95
C ILE A 62 -3.19 -11.79 -5.90
N GLY A 63 -4.40 -12.31 -6.16
CA GLY A 63 -5.21 -13.02 -5.16
C GLY A 63 -5.94 -12.02 -4.27
N ALA A 64 -6.74 -11.15 -4.87
CA ALA A 64 -7.37 -10.02 -4.19
C ALA A 64 -8.49 -10.42 -3.21
N ASN A 65 -9.02 -11.65 -3.28
CA ASN A 65 -10.13 -12.16 -2.47
C ASN A 65 -11.30 -11.16 -2.48
N PHE A 66 -11.85 -10.75 -1.33
CA PHE A 66 -12.93 -9.76 -1.22
C PHE A 66 -12.47 -8.31 -1.47
N GLY A 67 -11.17 -8.09 -1.66
CA GLY A 67 -10.57 -6.80 -2.01
C GLY A 67 -9.97 -6.04 -0.84
N LEU A 68 -9.59 -6.70 0.26
CA LEU A 68 -9.02 -6.03 1.44
C LEU A 68 -7.88 -5.08 1.06
N TYR A 69 -6.84 -5.59 0.41
CA TYR A 69 -5.67 -4.80 0.03
C TYR A 69 -6.01 -3.77 -1.04
N SER A 70 -6.74 -4.18 -2.10
CA SER A 70 -7.20 -3.27 -3.16
C SER A 70 -7.98 -2.06 -2.65
N LEU A 71 -8.94 -2.28 -1.73
CA LEU A 71 -9.73 -1.20 -1.12
C LEU A 71 -8.85 -0.29 -0.26
N VAL A 72 -8.03 -0.88 0.60
CA VAL A 72 -7.14 -0.12 1.47
C VAL A 72 -6.11 0.69 0.66
N ALA A 73 -5.55 0.11 -0.40
CA ALA A 73 -4.65 0.79 -1.33
C ALA A 73 -5.37 1.92 -2.06
N SER A 74 -6.66 1.76 -2.39
CA SER A 74 -7.42 2.77 -3.13
C SER A 74 -7.58 4.10 -2.38
N GLU A 75 -7.73 4.07 -1.05
CA GLU A 75 -7.77 5.28 -0.22
C GLU A 75 -6.47 6.07 -0.30
N ILE A 76 -5.36 5.35 -0.46
CA ILE A 76 -4.02 5.92 -0.45
C ILE A 76 -3.63 6.49 -1.80
N ILE A 77 -3.85 5.67 -2.81
CA ILE A 77 -3.40 5.94 -4.17
C ILE A 77 -4.31 6.99 -4.82
N GLY A 78 -5.59 6.99 -4.46
CA GLY A 78 -6.59 7.93 -4.94
C GLY A 78 -6.81 7.88 -6.45
N SER A 79 -7.62 8.82 -6.94
CA SER A 79 -8.08 8.86 -8.34
C SER A 79 -6.99 9.00 -9.41
N LYS A 80 -5.75 9.33 -9.01
CA LYS A 80 -4.62 9.56 -9.92
C LYS A 80 -3.71 8.34 -10.09
N GLY A 81 -3.80 7.34 -9.21
CA GLY A 81 -3.02 6.13 -9.39
C GLY A 81 -3.84 4.99 -9.95
N GLN A 82 -3.28 3.80 -9.87
CA GLN A 82 -3.81 2.62 -10.56
C GLN A 82 -3.86 1.43 -9.61
N VAL A 83 -4.95 0.67 -9.69
CA VAL A 83 -5.10 -0.59 -8.96
C VAL A 83 -5.42 -1.68 -9.98
N TYR A 84 -4.68 -2.78 -9.92
CA TYR A 84 -4.93 -3.97 -10.71
C TYR A 84 -5.17 -5.14 -9.77
N ALA A 85 -6.44 -5.48 -9.55
CA ALA A 85 -6.86 -6.53 -8.65
C ALA A 85 -7.23 -7.79 -9.42
N PHE A 86 -6.56 -8.91 -9.14
CA PHE A 86 -6.77 -10.20 -9.79
C PHE A 86 -7.32 -11.20 -8.78
N GLU A 87 -8.49 -11.77 -9.05
CA GLU A 87 -9.09 -12.84 -8.25
C GLU A 87 -9.50 -14.00 -9.15
N ALA A 88 -8.90 -15.17 -8.93
CA ALA A 88 -9.13 -16.35 -9.76
C ALA A 88 -10.53 -16.94 -9.55
N ASN A 89 -11.00 -17.00 -8.29
CA ASN A 89 -12.25 -17.64 -7.94
C ASN A 89 -13.44 -16.79 -8.43
N PRO A 90 -14.23 -17.26 -9.42
CA PRO A 90 -15.39 -16.51 -9.91
C PRO A 90 -16.45 -16.28 -8.82
N HIS A 91 -16.54 -17.17 -7.83
CA HIS A 91 -17.44 -16.99 -6.68
C HIS A 91 -16.99 -15.85 -5.78
N THR A 92 -15.70 -15.75 -5.48
CA THR A 92 -15.14 -14.67 -4.65
C THR A 92 -15.11 -13.34 -5.41
N PHE A 93 -14.76 -13.36 -6.70
CA PHE A 93 -14.68 -12.19 -7.56
C PHE A 93 -15.99 -11.37 -7.61
N LYS A 94 -17.15 -12.03 -7.52
CA LYS A 94 -18.44 -11.32 -7.49
C LYS A 94 -18.56 -10.38 -6.27
N TYR A 95 -17.92 -10.72 -5.15
CA TYR A 95 -17.86 -9.90 -3.94
C TYR A 95 -16.81 -8.81 -4.08
N LEU A 96 -15.61 -9.10 -4.60
CA LEU A 96 -14.59 -8.09 -4.96
C LEU A 96 -15.18 -6.96 -5.82
N ARG A 97 -15.89 -7.32 -6.88
CA ARG A 97 -16.53 -6.34 -7.78
C ARG A 97 -17.58 -5.50 -7.06
N ARG A 98 -18.33 -6.09 -6.12
CA ARG A 98 -19.31 -5.36 -5.30
C ARG A 98 -18.63 -4.45 -4.28
N SER A 99 -17.53 -4.89 -3.67
CA SER A 99 -16.66 -4.07 -2.83
C SER A 99 -16.19 -2.83 -3.61
N ALA A 100 -15.64 -3.01 -4.80
CA ALA A 100 -15.22 -1.91 -5.67
C ALA A 100 -16.39 -0.95 -6.00
N MET A 101 -17.58 -1.49 -6.29
CA MET A 101 -18.77 -0.69 -6.60
C MET A 101 -19.25 0.13 -5.40
N ALA A 102 -19.29 -0.45 -4.20
CA ALA A 102 -19.71 0.22 -2.97
C ALA A 102 -18.84 1.45 -2.65
N ASN A 103 -17.56 1.37 -3.00
CA ASN A 103 -16.59 2.45 -2.82
C ASN A 103 -16.43 3.35 -4.06
N ARG A 104 -17.30 3.19 -5.07
CA ARG A 104 -17.27 3.95 -6.34
C ARG A 104 -16.00 3.79 -7.17
N LEU A 105 -15.16 2.80 -6.85
CA LEU A 105 -13.89 2.54 -7.51
C LEU A 105 -14.06 1.87 -8.87
N ILE A 106 -15.16 1.13 -9.06
CA ILE A 106 -15.47 0.46 -10.34
C ILE A 106 -15.64 1.44 -11.51
N TRP A 107 -15.85 2.72 -11.21
CA TRP A 107 -16.04 3.79 -12.20
C TRP A 107 -14.75 4.55 -12.51
N LEU A 108 -13.65 4.26 -11.81
CA LEU A 108 -12.36 4.87 -12.06
C LEU A 108 -11.69 4.16 -13.24
N PRO A 109 -11.25 4.88 -14.29
CA PRO A 109 -10.76 4.26 -15.53
C PRO A 109 -9.43 3.51 -15.38
N HIS A 110 -8.70 3.75 -14.30
CA HIS A 110 -7.40 3.12 -14.02
C HIS A 110 -7.46 2.09 -12.88
N TYR A 111 -8.67 1.64 -12.54
CA TYR A 111 -8.92 0.62 -11.54
C TYR A 111 -9.48 -0.62 -12.26
N HIS A 112 -8.65 -1.65 -12.33
CA HIS A 112 -8.89 -2.88 -13.04
C HIS A 112 -9.24 -3.98 -12.04
N TRP A 113 -10.35 -4.67 -12.28
CA TRP A 113 -10.89 -5.71 -11.40
C TRP A 113 -11.11 -6.94 -12.25
N GLU A 114 -10.17 -7.88 -12.19
CA GLU A 114 -10.04 -8.97 -13.15
C GLU A 114 -10.34 -10.33 -12.52
N ASN A 115 -11.28 -11.08 -13.13
CA ASN A 115 -11.52 -12.46 -12.76
C ASN A 115 -10.55 -13.39 -13.51
N LEU A 116 -9.29 -13.29 -13.17
CA LEU A 116 -8.20 -14.01 -13.81
C LEU A 116 -7.27 -14.59 -12.75
N ALA A 117 -6.81 -15.82 -12.97
CA ALA A 117 -5.62 -16.30 -12.28
C ALA A 117 -4.38 -15.63 -12.87
N VAL A 118 -3.37 -15.38 -12.04
CA VAL A 118 -2.06 -14.93 -12.50
C VAL A 118 -1.09 -16.12 -12.46
N ALA A 119 -0.38 -16.34 -13.55
CA ALA A 119 0.52 -17.48 -13.72
C ALA A 119 1.71 -17.13 -14.62
N ASP A 120 2.59 -18.11 -14.86
CA ASP A 120 3.78 -17.97 -15.71
C ASP A 120 3.48 -17.81 -17.22
N ARG A 121 2.24 -18.01 -17.64
CA ARG A 121 1.77 -17.88 -19.03
C ARG A 121 0.25 -17.70 -19.10
N ASP A 122 -0.22 -17.20 -20.24
CA ASP A 122 -1.64 -17.14 -20.54
C ASP A 122 -2.21 -18.54 -20.78
N GLY A 123 -3.46 -18.77 -20.39
CA GLY A 123 -4.13 -20.06 -20.63
C GLY A 123 -5.37 -20.29 -19.79
N GLU A 124 -5.67 -21.57 -19.54
CA GLU A 124 -6.74 -22.00 -18.65
C GLU A 124 -6.12 -22.90 -17.57
N LEU A 125 -6.53 -22.71 -16.32
CA LEU A 125 -6.11 -23.50 -15.17
C LEU A 125 -7.32 -24.10 -14.46
N GLU A 126 -7.13 -25.20 -13.75
CA GLU A 126 -8.11 -25.71 -12.80
C GLU A 126 -7.87 -25.04 -11.44
N PHE A 127 -8.93 -24.49 -10.87
CA PHE A 127 -8.91 -23.85 -9.55
C PHE A 127 -9.86 -24.62 -8.62
N ALA A 128 -9.36 -24.94 -7.42
CA ALA A 128 -10.10 -25.67 -6.41
C ALA A 128 -10.35 -24.77 -5.19
N TYR A 129 -11.57 -24.78 -4.66
CA TYR A 129 -11.92 -24.04 -3.45
C TYR A 129 -13.02 -24.71 -2.64
N ASP A 130 -13.09 -24.35 -1.36
CA ASP A 130 -14.20 -24.71 -0.47
C ASP A 130 -15.12 -23.49 -0.29
N PRO A 131 -16.43 -23.57 -0.60
CA PRO A 131 -17.37 -22.48 -0.37
C PRO A 131 -17.45 -21.97 1.07
N GLU A 132 -17.11 -22.78 2.07
CA GLU A 132 -17.09 -22.37 3.49
C GLU A 132 -15.75 -21.76 3.92
N LEU A 133 -14.67 -22.01 3.17
CA LEU A 133 -13.28 -21.59 3.43
C LEU A 133 -12.65 -21.01 2.15
N LEU A 134 -13.15 -19.86 1.71
CA LEU A 134 -12.86 -19.30 0.38
C LEU A 134 -11.39 -18.89 0.15
N GLY A 135 -10.67 -18.55 1.22
CA GLY A 135 -9.29 -18.05 1.22
C GLY A 135 -8.28 -19.14 0.94
N GLY A 136 -8.56 -20.40 1.29
CA GLY A 136 -7.70 -21.53 0.93
C GLY A 136 -7.84 -22.02 -0.52
N GLY A 137 -8.46 -21.22 -1.39
CA GLY A 137 -8.63 -21.54 -2.80
C GLY A 137 -7.31 -21.47 -3.56
N HIS A 138 -7.00 -22.48 -4.36
CA HIS A 138 -5.68 -22.59 -5.01
C HIS A 138 -5.77 -23.19 -6.42
N ILE A 139 -4.71 -22.98 -7.20
CA ILE A 139 -4.53 -23.64 -8.50
C ILE A 139 -4.20 -25.11 -8.26
N ARG A 140 -4.99 -26.00 -8.87
CA ARG A 140 -4.86 -27.44 -8.71
C ARG A 140 -3.65 -27.97 -9.48
N ASN A 141 -2.85 -28.81 -8.82
CA ASN A 141 -1.75 -29.50 -9.47
C ASN A 141 -2.22 -30.83 -10.11
N PRO A 142 -1.57 -31.30 -11.18
CA PRO A 142 -1.85 -32.62 -11.74
C PRO A 142 -1.68 -33.71 -10.68
N GLY A 143 -2.79 -34.36 -10.31
CA GLY A 143 -2.81 -35.45 -9.32
C GLY A 143 -3.49 -35.13 -7.99
N ASP A 144 -3.91 -33.89 -7.75
CA ASP A 144 -4.70 -33.55 -6.55
C ASP A 144 -6.07 -34.24 -6.61
N THR A 145 -6.36 -35.13 -5.66
CA THR A 145 -7.64 -35.85 -5.56
C THR A 145 -8.36 -35.43 -4.28
N SER A 146 -9.14 -34.35 -4.34
CA SER A 146 -10.02 -33.93 -3.24
C SER A 146 -11.46 -33.99 -3.71
N ASP A 147 -12.27 -34.82 -3.04
CA ASP A 147 -13.70 -35.00 -3.35
C ASP A 147 -14.59 -33.92 -2.68
N THR A 148 -14.02 -33.08 -1.80
CA THR A 148 -14.77 -32.09 -1.01
C THR A 148 -14.70 -30.67 -1.56
N GLN A 149 -13.81 -30.40 -2.52
CA GLN A 149 -13.62 -29.07 -3.10
C GLN A 149 -14.43 -28.88 -4.38
N THR A 150 -14.90 -27.66 -4.59
CA THR A 150 -15.46 -27.23 -5.87
C THR A 150 -14.32 -26.95 -6.84
N ILE A 151 -14.39 -27.55 -8.04
CA ILE A 151 -13.39 -27.37 -9.09
C ILE A 151 -14.01 -26.57 -10.23
N VAL A 152 -13.33 -25.50 -10.64
CA VAL A 152 -13.72 -24.64 -11.76
C VAL A 152 -12.54 -24.41 -12.69
N LYS A 153 -12.83 -24.14 -13.96
CA LYS A 153 -11.83 -23.67 -14.93
C LYS A 153 -11.79 -22.15 -14.90
N VAL A 154 -10.59 -21.61 -14.83
CA VAL A 154 -10.35 -20.16 -14.78
C VAL A 154 -9.36 -19.76 -15.86
N ALA A 155 -9.61 -18.61 -16.48
CA ALA A 155 -8.64 -18.02 -17.39
C ALA A 155 -7.43 -17.52 -16.58
N ALA A 156 -6.23 -17.70 -17.13
CA ALA A 156 -4.97 -17.31 -16.53
C ALA A 156 -4.22 -16.36 -17.46
N VAL A 157 -3.48 -15.42 -16.86
CA VAL A 157 -2.62 -14.47 -17.59
C VAL A 157 -1.24 -14.36 -16.95
N ALA A 158 -0.23 -14.12 -17.78
CA ALA A 158 1.05 -13.60 -17.33
C ALA A 158 0.96 -12.06 -17.23
N ILE A 159 1.42 -11.49 -16.11
CA ILE A 159 1.43 -10.02 -15.93
C ILE A 159 2.26 -9.33 -17.00
N ASP A 160 3.35 -9.95 -17.47
CA ASP A 160 4.17 -9.43 -18.55
C ASP A 160 3.44 -9.29 -19.88
N ASN A 161 2.36 -10.06 -20.09
CA ASN A 161 1.48 -9.96 -21.26
C ASN A 161 0.29 -9.02 -21.01
N PHE A 162 -0.23 -9.01 -19.78
CA PHE A 162 -1.43 -8.25 -19.41
C PHE A 162 -1.15 -6.76 -19.18
N LEU A 163 -0.08 -6.45 -18.43
CA LEU A 163 0.19 -5.09 -17.96
C LEU A 163 0.80 -4.23 -19.08
N PRO A 164 0.30 -3.00 -19.33
CA PRO A 164 0.91 -2.10 -20.30
C PRO A 164 2.40 -1.87 -20.03
N ARG A 165 3.21 -1.76 -21.09
CA ARG A 165 4.68 -1.70 -20.98
C ARG A 165 5.18 -0.43 -20.28
N ASP A 166 4.43 0.64 -20.37
CA ASP A 166 4.68 1.94 -19.74
C ASP A 166 4.21 2.01 -18.28
N VAL A 167 3.47 1.00 -17.81
CA VAL A 167 3.07 0.89 -16.40
C VAL A 167 4.17 0.15 -15.62
N THR A 168 4.66 0.81 -14.57
CA THR A 168 5.65 0.29 -13.63
C THR A 168 5.02 0.20 -12.24
N PRO A 169 4.76 -1.00 -11.70
CA PRO A 169 4.23 -1.17 -10.35
C PRO A 169 5.18 -0.64 -9.27
N ASP A 170 4.63 0.07 -8.30
CA ASP A 170 5.34 0.51 -7.10
C ASP A 170 5.27 -0.58 -6.01
N PHE A 171 4.12 -1.24 -5.90
CA PHE A 171 3.89 -2.28 -4.90
C PHE A 171 3.01 -3.39 -5.46
N VAL A 172 3.37 -4.64 -5.17
CA VAL A 172 2.63 -5.83 -5.59
C VAL A 172 2.40 -6.71 -4.36
N LYS A 173 1.15 -7.06 -4.07
CA LYS A 173 0.81 -8.15 -3.17
C LYS A 173 0.63 -9.42 -3.97
N VAL A 174 1.23 -10.53 -3.51
CA VAL A 174 1.00 -11.87 -4.06
C VAL A 174 0.68 -12.80 -2.90
N ASP A 175 -0.57 -13.25 -2.86
CA ASP A 175 -0.98 -14.39 -2.03
C ASP A 175 -2.00 -15.17 -2.87
N VAL A 176 -1.56 -16.35 -3.29
CA VAL A 176 -2.27 -17.23 -4.22
C VAL A 176 -2.11 -18.68 -3.78
N GLU A 177 -1.93 -18.87 -2.47
CA GLU A 177 -1.92 -20.17 -1.79
C GLU A 177 -1.00 -21.20 -2.46
N GLY A 178 0.29 -20.86 -2.64
CA GLY A 178 1.31 -21.78 -3.14
C GLY A 178 1.57 -21.70 -4.65
N HIS A 179 1.05 -20.67 -5.33
CA HIS A 179 1.31 -20.41 -6.76
C HIS A 179 2.20 -19.17 -7.03
N GLU A 180 2.80 -18.59 -5.97
CA GLU A 180 3.62 -17.37 -6.01
C GLU A 180 4.79 -17.47 -7.00
N LEU A 181 5.50 -18.60 -7.06
CA LEU A 181 6.63 -18.75 -7.98
C LEU A 181 6.20 -18.64 -9.45
N SER A 182 5.02 -19.17 -9.78
CA SER A 182 4.44 -19.08 -11.13
C SER A 182 4.06 -17.64 -11.45
N VAL A 183 3.41 -16.93 -10.52
CA VAL A 183 3.14 -15.49 -10.62
C VAL A 183 4.42 -14.70 -10.87
N LEU A 184 5.46 -14.94 -10.05
CA LEU A 184 6.75 -14.25 -10.14
C LEU A 184 7.43 -14.46 -11.51
N LYS A 185 7.36 -15.68 -12.05
CA LYS A 185 7.86 -15.98 -13.40
C LYS A 185 7.06 -15.27 -14.49
N GLY A 186 5.73 -15.19 -14.34
CA GLY A 186 4.84 -14.49 -15.26
C GLY A 186 4.95 -12.96 -15.22
N MET A 187 5.70 -12.41 -14.27
CA MET A 187 5.91 -10.97 -14.10
C MET A 187 7.39 -10.57 -14.09
N GLU A 188 8.28 -11.44 -14.56
CA GLU A 188 9.72 -11.23 -14.50
C GLU A 188 10.14 -9.91 -15.18
N GLN A 189 9.64 -9.65 -16.39
CA GLN A 189 9.97 -8.43 -17.14
C GLN A 189 9.41 -7.20 -16.45
N THR A 190 8.23 -7.31 -15.82
CA THR A 190 7.60 -6.27 -15.01
C THR A 190 8.43 -5.93 -13.79
N ILE A 191 8.93 -6.92 -13.06
CA ILE A 191 9.83 -6.71 -11.93
C ILE A 191 11.12 -6.01 -12.40
N ARG A 192 11.72 -6.48 -13.50
CA ARG A 192 12.99 -5.92 -14.02
C ARG A 192 12.85 -4.46 -14.47
N ARG A 193 11.75 -4.09 -15.11
CA ARG A 193 11.54 -2.71 -15.61
C ARG A 193 11.06 -1.72 -14.54
N SER A 194 10.68 -2.20 -13.36
CA SER A 194 10.12 -1.38 -12.28
C SER A 194 11.15 -1.23 -11.16
N PRO A 195 12.03 -0.21 -11.20
CA PRO A 195 13.18 -0.12 -10.30
C PRO A 195 12.79 0.04 -8.82
N GLY A 196 11.68 0.70 -8.54
CA GLY A 196 11.15 0.95 -7.18
C GLY A 196 10.18 -0.11 -6.66
N ILE A 197 9.94 -1.19 -7.43
CA ILE A 197 8.94 -2.21 -7.08
C ILE A 197 9.25 -2.88 -5.74
N ARG A 198 8.21 -3.06 -4.93
CA ARG A 198 8.22 -3.89 -3.72
C ARG A 198 7.21 -5.00 -3.87
N LEU A 199 7.58 -6.21 -3.48
CA LEU A 199 6.71 -7.38 -3.54
C LEU A 199 6.42 -7.84 -2.11
N LEU A 200 5.17 -7.85 -1.71
CA LEU A 200 4.70 -8.47 -0.48
C LEU A 200 4.17 -9.85 -0.83
N LEU A 201 4.89 -10.88 -0.39
CA LEU A 201 4.61 -12.27 -0.73
C LEU A 201 4.15 -12.99 0.53
N GLU A 202 3.00 -13.65 0.47
CA GLU A 202 2.70 -14.67 1.46
C GLU A 202 3.58 -15.89 1.18
N TYR A 203 4.33 -16.28 2.21
CA TYR A 203 5.32 -17.31 2.08
C TYR A 203 4.99 -18.46 3.03
N TYR A 204 4.48 -19.53 2.43
CA TYR A 204 4.13 -20.75 3.15
C TYR A 204 5.30 -21.75 3.12
N THR A 205 5.98 -21.92 4.27
CA THR A 205 6.76 -23.14 4.52
C THR A 205 6.07 -23.91 5.64
N ASN A 206 5.65 -25.14 5.34
CA ASN A 206 5.07 -26.01 6.36
C ASN A 206 6.04 -26.12 7.55
N THR A 207 5.47 -26.17 8.77
CA THR A 207 6.14 -26.07 10.07
C THR A 207 7.63 -26.42 10.13
N SER A 208 8.45 -25.49 10.61
CA SER A 208 9.88 -25.59 10.96
C SER A 208 10.88 -26.03 9.88
N GLU A 209 10.44 -26.54 8.73
CA GLU A 209 11.33 -27.03 7.67
C GLU A 209 11.20 -26.20 6.38
N ILE A 210 12.36 -25.82 5.83
CA ILE A 210 12.42 -25.11 4.56
C ILE A 210 11.99 -26.06 3.43
N THR A 211 10.82 -25.81 2.84
CA THR A 211 10.34 -26.56 1.66
C THR A 211 11.18 -26.20 0.43
N GLN A 212 11.34 -27.13 -0.51
CA GLN A 212 12.03 -26.85 -1.79
C GLN A 212 11.38 -25.66 -2.51
N TYR A 213 10.05 -25.61 -2.50
CA TYR A 213 9.27 -24.51 -3.07
C TYR A 213 9.67 -23.16 -2.49
N GLY A 214 9.78 -23.06 -1.16
CA GLY A 214 10.22 -21.83 -0.50
C GLY A 214 11.63 -21.40 -0.92
N ARG A 215 12.55 -22.36 -1.09
CA ARG A 215 13.90 -22.05 -1.62
C ARG A 215 13.84 -21.50 -3.04
N ASP A 216 12.98 -22.06 -3.87
CA ASP A 216 12.85 -21.67 -5.27
C ASP A 216 12.28 -20.25 -5.39
N VAL A 217 11.28 -19.88 -4.58
CA VAL A 217 10.74 -18.51 -4.49
C VAL A 217 11.84 -17.53 -4.10
N VAL A 218 12.53 -17.76 -2.99
CA VAL A 218 13.58 -16.85 -2.49
C VAL A 218 14.74 -16.74 -3.46
N SER A 219 15.16 -17.86 -4.06
CA SER A 219 16.23 -17.88 -5.06
C SER A 219 15.85 -17.12 -6.33
N PHE A 220 14.60 -17.26 -6.78
CA PHE A 220 14.10 -16.53 -7.94
C PHE A 220 14.09 -15.02 -7.68
N VAL A 221 13.53 -14.59 -6.56
CA VAL A 221 13.50 -13.18 -6.14
C VAL A 221 14.91 -12.58 -6.06
N ARG A 222 15.86 -13.29 -5.44
CA ARG A 222 17.28 -12.87 -5.39
C ARG A 222 17.93 -12.81 -6.77
N GLY A 223 17.59 -13.74 -7.65
CA GLY A 223 18.04 -13.74 -9.06
C GLY A 223 17.57 -12.52 -9.86
N LEU A 224 16.53 -11.82 -9.39
CA LEU A 224 16.04 -10.55 -9.96
C LEU A 224 16.69 -9.31 -9.31
N GLY A 225 17.62 -9.50 -8.37
CA GLY A 225 18.32 -8.44 -7.67
C GLY A 225 17.52 -7.82 -6.53
N LEU A 226 16.51 -8.51 -6.01
CA LEU A 226 15.78 -8.10 -4.81
C LEU A 226 16.32 -8.85 -3.60
N SER A 227 16.50 -8.14 -2.50
CA SER A 227 16.69 -8.71 -1.17
C SER A 227 15.35 -9.06 -0.56
N VAL A 228 15.36 -9.92 0.45
CA VAL A 228 14.16 -10.39 1.16
C VAL A 228 14.22 -9.90 2.60
N CYS A 229 13.10 -9.37 3.09
CA CYS A 229 12.88 -9.06 4.49
C CYS A 229 11.69 -9.87 5.03
N VAL A 230 11.76 -10.32 6.27
CA VAL A 230 10.59 -10.86 7.00
C VAL A 230 9.77 -9.69 7.54
N VAL A 231 8.45 -9.75 7.35
CA VAL A 231 7.50 -8.86 8.02
C VAL A 231 7.23 -9.41 9.42
N GLU A 232 7.67 -8.67 10.43
CA GLU A 232 7.59 -9.09 11.83
C GLU A 232 6.21 -8.85 12.44
N GLY A 233 6.00 -9.40 13.64
CA GLY A 233 4.73 -9.32 14.37
C GLY A 233 4.25 -7.89 14.70
N ASP A 234 5.13 -6.91 14.70
CA ASP A 234 4.86 -5.48 14.89
C ASP A 234 4.90 -4.68 13.57
N GLY A 235 5.04 -5.38 12.45
CA GLY A 235 5.21 -4.81 11.12
C GLY A 235 6.61 -4.25 10.85
N THR A 236 7.60 -4.42 11.73
CA THR A 236 9.00 -4.12 11.38
C THR A 236 9.51 -5.08 10.31
N LEU A 237 10.63 -4.73 9.67
CA LEU A 237 11.23 -5.53 8.62
C LEU A 237 12.60 -6.02 9.07
N THR A 238 12.78 -7.33 9.13
CA THR A 238 14.07 -7.96 9.39
C THR A 238 14.68 -8.43 8.09
N ILE A 239 15.84 -7.89 7.73
CA ILE A 239 16.55 -8.28 6.50
C ILE A 239 17.02 -9.73 6.63
N VAL A 240 16.71 -10.57 5.64
CA VAL A 240 17.19 -11.95 5.56
C VAL A 240 18.57 -11.95 4.88
N PRO A 241 19.64 -12.40 5.58
CA PRO A 241 20.98 -12.46 5.00
C PRO A 241 21.05 -13.32 3.74
N ASP A 242 21.96 -12.97 2.83
CA ASP A 242 22.21 -13.76 1.63
C ASP A 242 22.60 -15.21 1.96
N GLY A 243 21.99 -16.16 1.25
CA GLY A 243 22.17 -17.59 1.50
C GLY A 243 21.24 -18.18 2.58
N GLU A 244 20.60 -17.35 3.40
CA GLU A 244 19.58 -17.79 4.35
C GLU A 244 18.19 -17.81 3.72
N ILE A 245 17.31 -18.67 4.25
CA ILE A 245 15.95 -18.85 3.79
C ILE A 245 15.03 -18.79 5.01
N PRO A 246 14.03 -17.89 5.02
CA PRO A 246 13.11 -17.77 6.14
C PRO A 246 12.28 -19.06 6.29
N THR A 247 11.89 -19.35 7.53
CA THR A 247 11.07 -20.53 7.90
C THR A 247 9.81 -20.10 8.62
N GLY A 248 8.75 -20.91 8.48
CA GLY A 248 7.44 -20.67 9.07
C GLY A 248 6.44 -20.09 8.07
N ASN A 249 5.25 -19.77 8.58
CA ASN A 249 4.29 -18.97 7.85
C ASN A 249 4.60 -17.49 8.12
N VAL A 250 5.16 -16.82 7.13
CA VAL A 250 5.60 -15.42 7.24
C VAL A 250 5.25 -14.68 5.96
N TYR A 251 5.03 -13.38 6.08
CA TYR A 251 5.03 -12.50 4.92
C TYR A 251 6.45 -12.01 4.65
N LEU A 252 6.82 -12.01 3.37
CA LEU A 252 8.11 -11.50 2.91
C LEU A 252 7.91 -10.21 2.15
N LEU A 253 8.75 -9.21 2.44
CA LEU A 253 8.91 -8.05 1.58
C LEU A 253 10.17 -8.24 0.73
N ALA A 254 10.01 -8.38 -0.57
CA ALA A 254 11.11 -8.31 -1.52
C ALA A 254 11.33 -6.87 -2.01
N THR A 255 12.54 -6.37 -1.91
CA THR A 255 12.90 -4.99 -2.26
C THR A 255 14.35 -4.86 -2.69
N ARG A 256 14.68 -3.82 -3.47
CA ARG A 256 16.06 -3.47 -3.82
C ARG A 256 16.75 -2.58 -2.79
N THR A 257 16.01 -2.07 -1.81
CA THR A 257 16.51 -1.12 -0.80
C THR A 257 16.20 -1.57 0.63
N PRO A 258 16.60 -2.79 1.02
CA PRO A 258 16.18 -3.40 2.29
C PRO A 258 16.62 -2.59 3.51
N GLU A 259 17.79 -1.95 3.51
CA GLU A 259 18.27 -1.15 4.64
C GLU A 259 17.47 0.15 4.80
N SER A 260 17.05 0.76 3.69
CA SER A 260 16.21 1.96 3.73
C SER A 260 14.80 1.60 4.20
N ASP A 261 14.25 0.52 3.66
CA ASP A 261 12.89 0.06 3.95
C ASP A 261 12.78 -0.43 5.40
N ALA A 262 13.79 -1.15 5.92
CA ALA A 262 13.82 -1.59 7.32
C ALA A 262 13.97 -0.43 8.32
N LYS A 263 14.67 0.64 7.95
CA LYS A 263 14.83 1.85 8.78
C LYS A 263 13.58 2.73 8.83
N GLN A 264 12.62 2.56 7.92
CA GLN A 264 11.34 3.29 7.93
C GLN A 264 10.41 2.88 9.08
N SER A 265 10.86 2.08 10.04
CA SER A 265 10.26 2.01 11.38
C SER A 265 11.16 2.71 12.39
N PRO A 266 10.85 3.93 12.87
CA PRO A 266 11.79 4.57 13.75
C PRO A 266 11.20 5.40 14.90
N SER A 267 12.01 5.49 15.96
CA SER A 267 11.96 6.53 16.98
C SER A 267 12.19 7.95 16.41
N ALA A 268 12.67 8.09 15.17
CA ALA A 268 12.79 9.37 14.45
C ALA A 268 12.80 9.20 12.91
N MET A 269 12.01 9.98 12.19
CA MET A 269 11.89 9.98 10.73
C MET A 269 12.36 11.32 10.14
N THR A 270 13.20 11.29 9.10
CA THR A 270 13.56 12.49 8.33
C THR A 270 12.79 12.52 7.01
N VAL A 271 12.06 13.60 6.76
CA VAL A 271 11.33 13.87 5.53
C VAL A 271 12.11 14.87 4.68
N LYS A 272 12.48 14.49 3.46
CA LYS A 272 13.09 15.40 2.49
C LYS A 272 12.03 16.08 1.63
N PRO A 273 12.24 17.31 1.14
CA PRO A 273 11.22 18.01 0.38
C PRO A 273 10.84 17.30 -0.93
N LYS A 274 11.74 16.52 -1.53
CA LYS A 274 11.40 15.64 -2.67
C LYS A 274 10.36 14.54 -2.36
N GLU A 275 10.10 14.27 -1.08
CA GLU A 275 9.10 13.30 -0.60
C GLU A 275 7.76 13.97 -0.29
N LEU A 276 7.69 15.30 -0.44
CA LEU A 276 6.46 16.07 -0.35
C LEU A 276 5.85 16.20 -1.75
N HIS A 277 4.54 16.34 -1.78
CA HIS A 277 3.75 16.54 -2.98
C HIS A 277 3.43 18.02 -3.17
N TYR A 278 3.29 18.42 -4.44
CA TYR A 278 3.11 19.80 -4.87
C TYR A 278 2.03 19.90 -5.94
N HIS A 279 1.35 21.04 -6.01
CA HIS A 279 0.43 21.32 -7.12
C HIS A 279 1.20 21.67 -8.39
N THR A 280 0.65 21.30 -9.55
CA THR A 280 1.26 21.53 -10.87
C THR A 280 1.57 23.00 -11.15
N VAL A 281 0.75 23.91 -10.63
CA VAL A 281 0.98 25.36 -10.69
C VAL A 281 2.31 25.81 -10.05
N PHE A 282 2.88 24.98 -9.19
CA PHE A 282 4.16 25.19 -8.53
C PHE A 282 5.28 24.27 -9.05
N ALA A 283 4.98 23.33 -9.96
CA ALA A 283 5.93 22.33 -10.46
C ALA A 283 6.52 22.67 -11.85
N GLU A 284 5.79 23.40 -12.71
CA GLU A 284 6.14 23.61 -14.12
C GLU A 284 6.55 25.06 -14.45
N SER A 285 7.34 25.71 -13.59
CA SER A 285 7.89 27.05 -13.85
C SER A 285 9.41 27.05 -13.87
N ASP A 286 10.02 28.07 -14.49
CA ASP A 286 11.47 28.31 -14.44
C ASP A 286 11.99 28.46 -12.99
N ASN A 287 11.09 28.68 -12.03
CA ASN A 287 11.32 28.80 -10.59
C ASN A 287 10.53 27.72 -9.81
N ALA A 288 10.60 26.45 -10.25
CA ALA A 288 9.88 25.35 -9.62
C ALA A 288 10.06 25.30 -8.09
N LEU A 289 8.99 24.97 -7.35
CA LEU A 289 9.03 24.99 -5.89
C LEU A 289 10.02 23.95 -5.34
N LEU A 290 10.08 22.77 -5.95
CA LEU A 290 11.07 21.75 -5.63
C LEU A 290 12.29 21.93 -6.55
N GLN A 291 13.42 22.27 -5.97
CA GLN A 291 14.67 22.50 -6.68
C GLN A 291 15.36 21.16 -7.04
N PRO A 292 16.25 21.14 -8.05
CA PRO A 292 16.97 19.92 -8.45
C PRO A 292 17.82 19.29 -7.34
N ASP A 293 18.25 20.08 -6.35
CA ASP A 293 18.98 19.61 -5.17
C ASP A 293 18.06 19.01 -4.08
N GLY A 294 16.75 19.02 -4.30
CA GLY A 294 15.73 18.50 -3.41
C GLY A 294 15.25 19.48 -2.34
N THR A 295 15.71 20.74 -2.37
CA THR A 295 15.21 21.80 -1.48
C THR A 295 13.87 22.35 -1.98
N LEU A 296 12.99 22.73 -1.06
CA LEU A 296 11.74 23.39 -1.42
C LEU A 296 11.88 24.89 -1.20
N ARG A 297 11.73 25.66 -2.28
CA ARG A 297 11.87 27.11 -2.30
C ARG A 297 10.58 27.78 -2.79
N TYR A 298 10.08 28.69 -1.97
CA TYR A 298 8.98 29.60 -2.29
C TYR A 298 9.44 31.03 -2.07
N ARG A 299 9.18 31.90 -3.05
CA ARG A 299 9.31 33.36 -2.92
C ARG A 299 8.01 33.99 -3.39
N ARG A 300 7.45 34.89 -2.58
CA ARG A 300 6.22 35.61 -2.93
C ARG A 300 6.35 36.41 -4.22
N ALA A 301 7.54 36.95 -4.50
CA ALA A 301 7.82 37.68 -5.73
C ALA A 301 7.54 36.85 -7.00
N ASP A 302 7.77 35.53 -6.93
CA ASP A 302 7.59 34.61 -8.05
C ASP A 302 6.13 34.11 -8.16
N HIS A 303 5.37 34.12 -7.06
CA HIS A 303 4.00 33.61 -6.99
C HIS A 303 2.99 34.58 -6.31
N PRO A 304 2.88 35.84 -6.75
CA PRO A 304 2.12 36.86 -6.02
C PRO A 304 0.61 36.60 -5.98
N ASN A 305 0.06 35.90 -6.99
CA ASN A 305 -1.39 35.78 -7.23
C ASN A 305 -1.88 34.33 -7.43
N VAL A 306 -1.11 33.31 -7.03
CA VAL A 306 -1.56 31.92 -7.19
C VAL A 306 -2.72 31.64 -6.23
N ALA A 307 -3.86 31.22 -6.79
CA ALA A 307 -5.09 30.94 -6.05
C ALA A 307 -4.97 29.72 -5.12
N GLU A 308 -4.10 28.76 -5.46
CA GLU A 308 -3.87 27.56 -4.65
C GLU A 308 -3.16 27.94 -3.33
N PRO A 309 -3.81 27.76 -2.16
CA PRO A 309 -3.19 28.10 -0.88
C PRO A 309 -2.16 27.05 -0.43
N SER A 310 -2.26 25.81 -0.89
CA SER A 310 -1.39 24.72 -0.42
C SER A 310 -0.04 24.78 -1.13
N LEU A 311 1.03 24.99 -0.36
CA LEU A 311 2.40 24.97 -0.89
C LEU A 311 2.83 23.54 -1.15
N PHE A 312 2.61 22.66 -0.17
CA PHE A 312 2.88 21.24 -0.26
C PHE A 312 2.03 20.46 0.72
N PHE A 313 1.97 19.14 0.49
CA PHE A 313 1.34 18.18 1.35
C PHE A 313 2.13 16.85 1.34
N GLY A 314 2.00 16.03 2.37
CA GLY A 314 2.80 14.82 2.56
C GLY A 314 3.87 14.96 3.65
N PRO A 315 4.79 14.01 3.81
CA PRO A 315 4.82 12.72 3.10
C PRO A 315 3.64 11.87 3.56
N TYR A 316 3.31 10.78 2.86
CA TYR A 316 2.29 9.83 3.34
C TYR A 316 2.97 8.63 3.98
N VAL A 317 3.06 8.64 5.30
CA VAL A 317 3.81 7.64 6.06
C VAL A 317 2.99 7.13 7.23
N ASN A 318 3.34 5.96 7.76
CA ASN A 318 2.69 5.45 8.96
C ASN A 318 3.48 5.84 10.21
N LEU A 319 2.78 6.34 11.23
CA LEU A 319 3.37 6.60 12.54
C LEU A 319 2.59 5.84 13.63
N PRO A 320 3.25 5.09 14.54
CA PRO A 320 2.55 4.43 15.63
C PRO A 320 1.87 5.44 16.58
N ALA A 321 0.94 4.98 17.42
CA ALA A 321 0.40 5.82 18.48
C ALA A 321 1.54 6.31 19.41
N GLY A 322 1.48 7.56 19.83
CA GLY A 322 2.53 8.15 20.66
C GLY A 322 2.58 9.66 20.59
N SER A 323 3.46 10.23 21.40
CA SER A 323 3.77 11.65 21.36
C SER A 323 4.97 11.88 20.44
N TYR A 324 4.90 12.93 19.64
CA TYR A 324 5.88 13.25 18.62
C TYR A 324 6.24 14.73 18.65
N THR A 325 7.38 15.03 18.06
CA THR A 325 7.85 16.38 17.79
C THR A 325 8.26 16.50 16.34
N LEU A 326 7.67 17.47 15.62
CA LEU A 326 8.02 17.87 14.28
C LEU A 326 8.98 19.07 14.34
N LYS A 327 10.16 18.93 13.73
CA LYS A 327 11.14 20.01 13.53
C LYS A 327 11.23 20.31 12.04
N ILE A 328 11.14 21.59 11.70
CA ILE A 328 11.28 22.07 10.33
C ILE A 328 12.67 22.69 10.18
N HIS A 329 13.47 22.18 9.24
CA HIS A 329 14.81 22.69 8.97
C HIS A 329 14.79 23.52 7.69
N GLY A 330 15.13 24.79 7.83
CA GLY A 330 15.08 25.74 6.73
C GLY A 330 15.03 27.18 7.23
N ASN A 331 14.81 28.11 6.31
CA ASN A 331 14.59 29.52 6.60
C ASN A 331 13.25 29.95 6.04
N ALA A 332 12.50 30.75 6.81
CA ALA A 332 11.25 31.32 6.33
C ALA A 332 11.07 32.74 6.87
N THR A 333 10.31 33.54 6.14
CA THR A 333 9.96 34.92 6.51
C THR A 333 8.46 35.10 6.34
N GLY A 334 7.78 35.47 7.42
CA GLY A 334 6.33 35.49 7.52
C GLY A 334 5.75 34.24 8.17
N SER A 335 4.45 34.02 8.00
CA SER A 335 3.72 32.91 8.62
C SER A 335 3.03 31.99 7.61
N ALA A 336 2.74 30.75 8.02
CA ALA A 336 2.00 29.77 7.25
C ALA A 336 1.03 28.99 8.16
N ASP A 337 -0.01 28.40 7.58
CA ASP A 337 -0.89 27.48 8.31
C ASP A 337 -0.39 26.05 8.09
N LEU A 338 0.03 25.39 9.17
CA LEU A 338 0.47 24.00 9.18
C LEU A 338 -0.65 23.13 9.73
N SER A 339 -0.97 22.06 9.00
CA SER A 339 -1.85 21.00 9.47
C SER A 339 -1.10 19.68 9.50
N ILE A 340 -1.26 18.94 10.59
CA ILE A 340 -0.92 17.52 10.65
C ILE A 340 -2.23 16.77 10.55
N THR A 341 -2.31 15.91 9.55
CA THR A 341 -3.48 15.08 9.31
C THR A 341 -3.08 13.62 9.17
N THR A 342 -4.06 12.74 9.23
CA THR A 342 -3.91 11.32 8.95
C THR A 342 -5.02 10.89 8.02
N ASP A 343 -4.87 9.71 7.43
CA ASP A 343 -5.88 9.13 6.55
C ASP A 343 -6.22 10.09 5.39
N PHE A 344 -5.21 10.50 4.62
CA PHE A 344 -5.37 11.36 3.43
C PHE A 344 -6.11 12.67 3.68
N GLY A 345 -5.85 13.30 4.84
CA GLY A 345 -6.48 14.56 5.21
C GLY A 345 -7.85 14.42 5.87
N HIS A 346 -8.38 13.20 6.04
CA HIS A 346 -9.70 12.98 6.64
C HIS A 346 -9.74 13.28 8.14
N VAL A 347 -8.62 13.06 8.84
CA VAL A 347 -8.52 13.31 10.28
C VAL A 347 -7.48 14.38 10.56
N ILE A 348 -7.91 15.49 11.16
CA ILE A 348 -7.00 16.57 11.58
C ILE A 348 -6.52 16.29 12.99
N ILE A 349 -5.21 16.06 13.14
CA ILE A 349 -4.55 15.86 14.44
C ILE A 349 -4.19 17.20 15.06
N LEU A 350 -3.62 18.09 14.24
CA LEU A 350 -3.19 19.41 14.63
C LEU A 350 -3.44 20.39 13.49
N SER A 351 -3.90 21.59 13.80
CA SER A 351 -3.89 22.71 12.88
C SER A 351 -3.45 23.96 13.62
N LYS A 352 -2.42 24.63 13.13
CA LYS A 352 -1.80 25.77 13.80
C LYS A 352 -1.10 26.70 12.80
N MET A 353 -1.15 28.00 13.08
CA MET A 353 -0.29 28.97 12.42
C MET A 353 1.15 28.88 12.92
N VAL A 354 2.11 28.79 12.02
CA VAL A 354 3.55 28.76 12.28
C VAL A 354 4.16 30.09 11.85
N SER A 355 4.80 30.78 12.79
CA SER A 355 5.58 32.01 12.55
C SER A 355 6.97 31.98 13.19
N ARG A 356 7.19 31.05 14.12
CA ARG A 356 8.50 30.72 14.70
C ARG A 356 8.90 29.35 14.18
N TRP A 357 9.70 29.34 13.12
CA TRP A 357 9.97 28.15 12.30
C TRP A 357 11.05 27.23 12.89
N ASP A 358 11.82 27.74 13.83
CA ASP A 358 12.86 27.06 14.61
C ASP A 358 12.31 26.32 15.83
N GLU A 359 11.09 26.65 16.29
CA GLU A 359 10.46 25.99 17.42
C GLU A 359 9.89 24.60 17.02
N PRO A 360 10.20 23.54 17.78
CA PRO A 360 9.61 22.23 17.53
C PRO A 360 8.10 22.23 17.79
N ILE A 361 7.36 21.47 16.97
CA ILE A 361 5.91 21.36 17.02
C ILE A 361 5.54 19.99 17.61
N SER A 362 5.02 19.97 18.84
CA SER A 362 4.57 18.74 19.48
C SER A 362 3.15 18.35 19.06
N PHE A 363 2.92 17.05 18.88
CA PHE A 363 1.60 16.47 18.63
C PHE A 363 1.51 15.06 19.21
N THR A 364 0.29 14.57 19.42
CA THR A 364 0.05 13.21 19.94
C THR A 364 -0.91 12.47 19.03
N LEU A 365 -0.52 11.26 18.65
CA LEU A 365 -1.35 10.29 17.95
C LEU A 365 -1.94 9.33 18.98
N ARG A 366 -3.27 9.37 19.17
CA ARG A 366 -3.97 8.49 20.11
C ARG A 366 -4.04 7.04 19.62
N GLU A 367 -4.09 6.90 18.31
CA GLU A 367 -4.08 5.63 17.58
C GLU A 367 -2.96 5.71 16.53
N PRO A 368 -2.46 4.57 16.02
CA PRO A 368 -1.51 4.58 14.91
C PRO A 368 -2.08 5.40 13.74
N ALA A 369 -1.33 6.39 13.29
CA ALA A 369 -1.64 7.15 12.10
C ALA A 369 -1.26 6.34 10.87
N GLN A 370 -2.26 6.04 10.05
CA GLN A 370 -2.04 5.60 8.68
C GLN A 370 -2.02 6.82 7.78
N ALA A 371 -1.06 6.88 6.86
CA ALA A 371 -0.90 8.03 5.95
C ALA A 371 -0.92 9.38 6.69
N PHE A 372 -0.10 9.47 7.74
CA PHE A 372 0.28 10.74 8.34
C PHE A 372 0.73 11.68 7.24
N GLU A 373 0.25 12.91 7.24
CA GLU A 373 0.46 13.92 6.22
C GLU A 373 0.70 15.29 6.89
N ILE A 374 1.70 16.03 6.42
CA ILE A 374 1.92 17.42 6.79
C ILE A 374 1.46 18.29 5.62
N VAL A 375 0.51 19.17 5.87
CA VAL A 375 0.03 20.14 4.88
C VAL A 375 0.47 21.53 5.29
N LEU A 376 1.17 22.23 4.41
CA LEU A 376 1.55 23.62 4.63
C LEU A 376 0.83 24.53 3.65
N ARG A 377 0.05 25.47 4.17
CA ARG A 377 -0.70 26.46 3.39
C ARG A 377 -0.11 27.85 3.57
N LYS A 378 0.09 28.55 2.47
CA LYS A 378 0.60 29.92 2.46
C LYS A 378 -0.42 30.87 3.08
N ARG A 379 0.07 31.81 3.89
CA ARG A 379 -0.69 32.98 4.34
C ARG A 379 -0.27 34.23 3.55
N PRO A 380 -1.09 35.29 3.53
CA PRO A 380 -0.78 36.50 2.78
C PRO A 380 0.52 37.20 3.19
N ASP A 381 1.02 36.96 4.40
CA ASP A 381 2.27 37.52 4.94
C ASP A 381 3.49 36.60 4.74
N LEU A 382 3.34 35.41 4.14
CA LEU A 382 4.48 34.56 3.81
C LEU A 382 5.28 35.18 2.65
N GLU A 383 6.46 35.71 2.95
CA GLU A 383 7.36 36.33 1.97
C GLU A 383 8.28 35.29 1.32
N SER A 384 8.82 34.37 2.12
CA SER A 384 9.67 33.30 1.62
C SER A 384 9.70 32.07 2.52
N LEU A 385 9.98 30.93 1.90
CA LEU A 385 10.24 29.65 2.55
C LEU A 385 11.34 28.93 1.76
N ASP A 386 12.39 28.51 2.45
CA ASP A 386 13.46 27.66 1.94
C ASP A 386 13.60 26.48 2.92
N LEU A 387 13.04 25.34 2.55
CA LEU A 387 12.93 24.14 3.36
C LEU A 387 13.93 23.09 2.87
N ASP A 388 14.82 22.65 3.77
CA ASP A 388 15.81 21.59 3.53
C ASP A 388 15.26 20.21 3.91
N ARG A 389 14.66 20.07 5.10
CA ARG A 389 14.07 18.81 5.58
C ARG A 389 13.14 19.03 6.76
N MET A 390 12.34 18.02 7.09
CA MET A 390 11.62 17.93 8.36
C MET A 390 12.07 16.69 9.13
N VAL A 391 12.05 16.76 10.45
CA VAL A 391 12.38 15.63 11.31
C VAL A 391 11.25 15.41 12.29
N ILE A 392 10.72 14.18 12.32
CA ILE A 392 9.65 13.75 13.22
C ILE A 392 10.24 12.78 14.22
N GLU A 393 10.34 13.19 15.48
CA GLU A 393 10.90 12.38 16.57
C GLU A 393 9.78 11.92 17.49
N ARG A 394 9.75 10.62 17.83
CA ARG A 394 8.87 10.08 18.86
C ARG A 394 9.45 10.45 20.21
N ALA A 395 8.64 11.08 21.07
CA ALA A 395 8.99 11.25 22.47
C ALA A 395 9.02 9.86 23.12
N GLY A 396 10.14 9.54 23.77
CA GLY A 396 10.46 8.22 24.31
C GLY A 396 9.47 7.71 25.35
#